data_AF-A0A017TH62-F1
#
_entry.id   AF-A0A017TH62-F1
#
_cell.length_a   1.000
_cell.length_b   1.000
_cell.length_c   1.000
_cell.angle_alpha   90.00
_cell.angle_beta   90.00
_cell.angle_gamma   90.00
#
_symmetry.space_group_name_H-M   'P 1'
#
loop_
_entity.id
_entity.type
_entity.pdbx_description
1 polymer ?
#
loop_
_entity_poly.entity_id
_entity_poly.type
_entity_poly.pdbx_seq_one_letter_code
_entity_poly.pdbx_strand_id
1 'polypeptide(L)'
;MDTSEQLRIAGEAAVLIEEMGLGLTAVARLSDGVVVLECWGTSGKRPGVVRHVLDEDAVSARALAEICAMGLRDDVSGKNLS
;
A
#
# COMPACT_ATOMS: atom_id res chain seq x y z
N MET A 1 -18.83 0.45 -1.27
CA MET A 1 -18.02 1.39 -0.47
C MET A 1 -17.93 2.69 -1.22
N ASP A 2 -18.08 3.86 -0.60
CA ASP A 2 -17.89 5.13 -1.31
C ASP A 2 -16.41 5.56 -1.32
N THR A 3 -16.07 6.55 -2.16
CA THR A 3 -14.70 7.07 -2.28
C THR A 3 -14.16 7.63 -0.96
N SER A 4 -15.01 8.18 -0.09
CA SER A 4 -14.59 8.71 1.22
C SER A 4 -14.20 7.57 2.16
N GLU A 5 -14.97 6.49 2.16
CA GLU A 5 -14.71 5.28 2.95
C GLU A 5 -13.45 4.55 2.45
N GLN A 6 -13.27 4.45 1.13
CA GLN A 6 -12.03 3.94 0.53
C GLN A 6 -10.82 4.78 0.96
N LEU A 7 -10.92 6.11 0.90
CA LEU A 7 -9.82 7.00 1.28
C LEU A 7 -9.48 6.89 2.77
N ARG A 8 -10.50 6.74 3.63
CA ARG A 8 -10.29 6.47 5.06
C ARG A 8 -9.53 5.17 5.28
N ILE A 9 -9.95 4.08 4.62
CA ILE A 9 -9.30 2.77 4.73
C ILE A 9 -7.85 2.82 4.22
N ALA A 10 -7.60 3.48 3.09
CA ALA A 10 -6.26 3.66 2.57
C ALA A 10 -5.37 4.47 3.54
N GLY A 11 -5.92 5.52 4.17
CA GLY A 11 -5.21 6.33 5.16
C GLY A 11 -4.85 5.53 6.41
N GLU A 12 -5.79 4.73 6.93
CA GLU A 12 -5.53 3.82 8.05
C GLU A 12 -4.47 2.77 7.70
N ALA A 13 -4.52 2.22 6.49
CA ALA A 13 -3.51 1.28 6.01
C ALA A 13 -2.13 1.91 5.92
N ALA A 14 -2.04 3.16 5.45
CA ALA A 14 -0.79 3.90 5.37
C ALA A 14 -0.14 4.05 6.76
N VAL A 15 -0.91 4.43 7.78
CA VAL A 15 -0.43 4.52 9.17
C VAL A 15 0.08 3.17 9.65
N LEU A 16 -0.67 2.09 9.43
CA LEU A 16 -0.26 0.74 9.83
C LEU A 16 1.06 0.32 9.18
N ILE A 17 1.28 0.64 7.90
CA ILE A 17 2.53 0.32 7.19
C ILE A 17 3.73 1.03 7.82
N GLU A 18 3.58 2.30 8.19
CA GLU A 18 4.66 3.05 8.86
C GLU A 18 4.93 2.51 10.26
N GLU A 19 3.87 2.16 11.01
CA GLU A 19 3.96 1.53 12.34
C GLU A 19 4.61 0.15 12.33
N MET A 20 4.55 -0.59 11.21
CA MET A 20 5.27 -1.86 11.05
C MET A 20 6.80 -1.69 11.09
N GLY A 21 7.32 -0.46 10.97
CA GLY A 21 8.75 -0.18 11.15
C GLY A 21 9.65 -0.76 10.05
N LEU A 22 9.09 -1.03 8.86
CA LEU A 22 9.79 -1.68 7.75
C LEU A 22 10.65 -0.72 6.90
N GLY A 23 10.77 0.55 7.31
CA GLY A 23 11.45 1.59 6.53
C GLY A 23 10.68 1.95 5.25
N LEU A 24 9.36 1.78 5.29
CA LEU A 24 8.44 2.12 4.22
C LEU A 24 7.72 3.41 4.57
N THR A 25 7.46 4.22 3.57
CA THR A 25 6.55 5.37 3.62
C THR A 25 5.35 5.03 2.76
N ALA A 26 4.15 5.29 3.28
CA ALA A 26 2.90 4.98 2.59
C ALA A 26 2.00 6.21 2.56
N VAL A 27 1.35 6.46 1.43
CA VAL A 27 0.45 7.60 1.24
C VAL A 27 -0.81 7.17 0.49
N ALA A 28 -1.95 7.47 1.08
CA ALA A 28 -3.25 7.40 0.42
C ALA A 28 -3.47 8.63 -0.46
N ARG A 29 -3.91 8.42 -1.70
CA ARG A 29 -4.20 9.48 -2.68
C ARG A 29 -5.56 9.25 -3.30
N LEU A 30 -6.29 10.35 -3.51
CA LEU A 30 -7.50 10.39 -4.33
C LEU A 30 -7.18 11.21 -5.59
N SER A 31 -7.35 10.62 -6.77
CA SER A 31 -7.24 11.32 -8.06
C SER A 31 -8.35 10.83 -8.98
N ASP A 32 -9.09 11.75 -9.57
CA ASP A 32 -10.13 11.44 -10.58
C ASP A 32 -11.15 10.40 -10.10
N GLY A 33 -11.50 10.43 -8.81
CA GLY A 33 -12.45 9.49 -8.19
C GLY A 33 -11.84 8.15 -7.80
N VAL A 34 -10.56 7.91 -8.09
CA VAL A 34 -9.85 6.67 -7.79
C VAL A 34 -8.99 6.86 -6.55
N VAL A 35 -9.18 5.98 -5.56
CA VAL A 35 -8.33 5.93 -4.37
C VAL A 35 -7.18 4.95 -4.59
N VAL A 36 -5.98 5.38 -4.23
CA VAL A 36 -4.75 4.61 -4.40
C VAL A 36 -3.93 4.69 -3.11
N LEU A 37 -3.38 3.56 -2.69
CA LEU A 37 -2.33 3.49 -1.69
C LEU A 37 -0.99 3.30 -2.38
N GLU A 38 -0.11 4.30 -2.25
CA GLU A 38 1.26 4.25 -2.77
C GLU A 38 2.25 4.04 -1.64
N CYS A 39 3.13 3.05 -1.79
CA CYS A 39 4.14 2.70 -0.81
C CYS A 39 5.52 2.74 -1.46
N TRP A 40 6.48 3.36 -0.80
CA TRP A 40 7.88 3.36 -1.23
C TRP A 40 8.81 3.17 -0.04
N GLY A 41 9.98 2.60 -0.27
CA GLY A 41 10.96 2.46 0.79
C GLY A 41 12.30 1.96 0.29
N THR A 42 13.30 2.02 1.17
CA THR A 42 14.67 1.59 0.89
C THR A 42 14.96 0.24 1.51
N SER A 43 14.00 -0.69 1.46
CA SER A 43 14.24 -2.04 1.96
C SER A 43 15.15 -2.76 0.95
N GLY A 44 16.44 -2.83 1.24
CA GLY A 44 17.44 -3.34 0.29
C GLY A 44 17.83 -2.33 -0.78
N LYS A 45 18.87 -2.66 -1.55
CA LYS A 45 19.67 -1.76 -2.40
C LYS A 45 18.91 -1.08 -3.57
N ARG A 46 17.58 -1.18 -3.66
CA ARG A 46 16.77 -0.53 -4.69
C ARG A 46 15.49 0.05 -4.09
N PRO A 47 15.16 1.32 -4.38
CA PRO A 47 13.87 1.87 -4.05
C PRO A 47 12.80 1.14 -4.85
N GLY A 48 11.93 0.40 -4.15
CA GLY A 48 10.73 -0.20 -4.72
C GLY A 48 9.53 0.73 -4.53
N VAL A 49 8.64 0.79 -5.52
CA VAL A 49 7.36 1.49 -5.43
C VAL A 49 6.25 0.47 -5.66
N VAL A 50 5.35 0.31 -4.70
CA VAL A 50 4.12 -0.49 -4.84
C VAL A 50 2.93 0.46 -4.85
N ARG A 51 2.04 0.25 -5.82
CA ARG A 51 0.82 1.02 -6.00
C ARG A 51 -0.37 0.09 -5.98
N HIS A 52 -1.29 0.30 -5.05
CA HIS A 52 -2.51 -0.48 -4.93
C HIS A 52 -3.73 0.42 -5.16
N VAL A 53 -4.55 0.07 -6.15
CA VAL A 53 -5.82 0.78 -6.42
C VAL A 53 -6.89 0.14 -5.56
N LEU A 54 -7.65 0.94 -4.82
CA LEU A 54 -8.79 0.45 -4.05
C LEU A 54 -10.02 0.40 -4.95
N ASP A 55 -10.72 -0.72 -4.89
CA ASP A 55 -12.01 -0.92 -5.56
C ASP A 55 -13.16 -0.98 -4.54
N GLU A 56 -14.37 -1.24 -5.03
CA GLU A 56 -15.58 -1.28 -4.20
C GLU A 56 -15.61 -2.48 -3.25
N ASP A 57 -14.77 -3.50 -3.51
CA ASP A 57 -14.59 -4.71 -2.71
C ASP A 57 -13.40 -4.59 -1.74
N ALA A 58 -12.85 -3.38 -1.56
CA ALA A 58 -11.61 -3.16 -0.83
C ALA A 58 -11.61 -3.81 0.57
N VAL A 59 -10.50 -4.51 0.82
CA VAL A 59 -10.14 -5.20 2.06
C VAL A 59 -9.99 -4.21 3.23
N SER A 60 -10.09 -4.72 4.46
CA SER A 60 -9.81 -3.91 5.66
C SER A 60 -8.43 -3.25 5.62
N ALA A 61 -8.27 -2.12 6.32
CA ALA A 61 -7.00 -1.37 6.36
C ALA A 61 -5.79 -2.25 6.71
N ARG A 62 -5.99 -3.23 7.60
CA ARG A 62 -4.94 -4.17 7.99
C ARG A 62 -4.55 -5.14 6.87
N ALA A 63 -5.53 -5.71 6.18
CA ALA A 63 -5.26 -6.60 5.05
C ALA A 63 -4.56 -5.84 3.91
N LEU A 64 -4.97 -4.60 3.64
CA LEU A 64 -4.32 -3.73 2.66
C LEU A 64 -2.86 -3.42 3.03
N ALA A 65 -2.59 -3.12 4.30
CA ALA A 65 -1.24 -2.90 4.82
C ALA A 65 -0.34 -4.13 4.66
N GLU A 66 -0.87 -5.32 4.99
CA GLU A 66 -0.14 -6.59 4.87
C GLU A 66 0.20 -6.93 3.42
N ILE A 67 -0.75 -6.74 2.47
CA ILE A 67 -0.52 -6.93 1.03
C ILE A 67 0.60 -6.01 0.52
N CYS A 68 0.57 -4.72 0.87
CA CYS A 68 1.57 -3.76 0.42
C CYS A 68 2.96 -4.05 1.00
N ALA A 69 3.02 -4.43 2.28
CA ALA A 69 4.26 -4.82 2.93
C ALA A 69 4.87 -6.10 2.34
N MET A 70 4.04 -7.05 1.89
CA MET A 70 4.49 -8.26 1.19
C MET A 70 5.00 -7.97 -0.23
N GLY A 71 4.28 -7.18 -1.02
CA GLY A 71 4.67 -6.84 -2.39
C GLY A 71 6.06 -6.20 -2.47
N LEU A 72 6.42 -5.37 -1.49
CA LEU A 72 7.75 -4.76 -1.39
C LEU A 72 8.86 -5.76 -0.97
N ARG A 73 8.52 -6.83 -0.26
CA ARG A 73 9.50 -7.89 0.09
C ARG A 73 9.80 -8.80 -1.10
N ASP A 74 8.80 -9.09 -1.93
CA ASP A 74 8.96 -9.97 -3.10
C ASP A 74 9.69 -9.28 -4.25
N ASP A 75 9.50 -7.97 -4.46
CA ASP A 75 10.28 -7.16 -5.41
C ASP A 75 11.78 -7.16 -5.05
N VAL A 76 12.10 -7.07 -3.75
CA VAL A 76 13.47 -7.14 -3.22
C VAL A 76 14.08 -8.55 -3.35
N SER A 77 13.25 -9.59 -3.32
CA SER A 77 13.65 -10.99 -3.49
C SER A 77 13.77 -11.41 -4.98
N GLY A 78 13.32 -10.58 -5.91
CA GLY A 78 13.33 -10.87 -7.35
C GLY A 78 12.32 -11.96 -7.76
N LYS A 79 11.34 -12.29 -6.91
CA LYS A 79 10.24 -13.19 -7.26
C LYS A 79 9.12 -12.37 -7.91
N ASN A 80 9.25 -12.15 -9.21
CA ASN A 80 8.11 -11.71 -10.02
C ASN A 80 7.03 -12.79 -9.95
N LEU A 81 5.91 -12.48 -9.29
CA LEU A 81 4.67 -13.24 -9.43
C LEU A 81 4.19 -13.05 -10.87
N SER A 82 4.51 -14.04 -11.71
CA SER A 82 4.02 -14.20 -13.09
C SER A 82 2.70 -14.95 -13.09
#